data_AF-A0A139MYE1-F1
#
_entry.id   AF-A0A139MYE1-F1
#
_cell.length_a   1.000
_cell.length_b   1.000
_cell.length_c   1.000
_cell.angle_alpha   90.00
_cell.angle_beta   90.00
_cell.angle_gamma   90.00
#
_symmetry.space_group_name_H-M   'P 1'
#
loop_
_entity.id
_entity.type
_entity.pdbx_description
1 polymer ?
#
loop_
_entity_poly.entity_id
_entity_poly.type
_entity_poly.pdbx_seq_one_letter_code
_entity_poly.pdbx_strand_id
1 'polypeptide(L)'
;MTKAFPKNFLWGGAIAANQAEGAYNEDGRGLVATDVTTGGSVNAPRYMTYIDKDGKPGKAPAMGHNGKIPEGAKYAVLDTEHYPNHVAVDFYHRYKEDIKLFAEMGYSVFRLSISWARIFPNGDDKEPNQAGLDFYRSVFEECRKYNIEPLVSIWHFDTPLALEEKYGGWKNRKLIDFYVRYCEVIFTEYKDLVKYWLTFNEINNTTMFLDMFGAKASDADYQDGYQILHHQFVASAKAVQLGHAINPDFMIGNMICGITFYPGTCDPADILANEHKWESGIYYCGDVQAKGKYGTYAKRLWKEHNVELDITAEDLEDLKRGTVDMYTFSYYMSNNVTTHTGVEEVAGNFSTGAKNPYLTYSDWGWAHDPVGLQYYLEKIYDRYEIPLMVVENGLGAFDTVEEDGSIHDDYRIDYHRAHINAMADAIDNGVDLIGYTTWGCIDIVSAGTGEMRKRYGFIYVDMDDAGNGSLNRTPKDSFYWYKDVLATNGQKAIEEANQNH
;
A
#
# COMPACT_ATOMS: atom_id res chain seq x y z
N MET A 1 -3.55 -12.45 32.37
CA MET A 1 -4.81 -12.66 31.62
C MET A 1 -4.44 -13.40 30.35
N THR A 2 -5.35 -14.11 29.69
CA THR A 2 -5.07 -14.64 28.34
C THR A 2 -5.12 -13.49 27.35
N LYS A 3 -4.09 -13.35 26.49
CA LYS A 3 -4.04 -12.36 25.41
C LYS A 3 -5.30 -12.48 24.56
N ALA A 4 -5.93 -11.36 24.18
CA ALA A 4 -7.16 -11.38 23.39
C ALA A 4 -7.31 -10.09 22.58
N PHE A 5 -7.85 -10.23 21.37
CA PHE A 5 -8.23 -9.08 20.55
C PHE A 5 -9.54 -8.46 21.05
N PRO A 6 -9.76 -7.14 20.84
CA PRO A 6 -11.05 -6.49 21.08
C PRO A 6 -12.21 -7.24 20.42
N LYS A 7 -13.39 -7.22 21.04
CA LYS A 7 -14.57 -7.96 20.52
C LYS A 7 -15.03 -7.49 19.14
N ASN A 8 -14.77 -6.23 18.82
CA ASN A 8 -15.12 -5.56 17.58
C ASN A 8 -13.88 -5.30 16.70
N PHE A 9 -12.83 -6.09 16.86
CA PHE A 9 -11.63 -5.99 16.05
C PHE A 9 -11.95 -6.25 14.57
N LEU A 10 -11.45 -5.37 13.70
CA LEU A 10 -11.75 -5.41 12.27
C LEU A 10 -10.79 -6.37 11.55
N TRP A 11 -11.19 -7.63 11.43
CA TRP A 11 -10.50 -8.64 10.63
C TRP A 11 -10.92 -8.56 9.16
N GLY A 12 -9.94 -8.62 8.26
CA GLY A 12 -10.21 -8.61 6.82
C GLY A 12 -9.01 -8.94 5.95
N GLY A 13 -9.12 -8.48 4.70
CA GLY A 13 -8.12 -8.58 3.65
C GLY A 13 -8.10 -7.32 2.79
N ALA A 14 -7.03 -7.14 2.03
CA ALA A 14 -6.74 -5.94 1.26
C ALA A 14 -6.33 -6.26 -0.18
N ILE A 15 -6.82 -5.47 -1.12
CA ILE A 15 -6.38 -5.42 -2.53
C ILE A 15 -6.20 -3.96 -2.97
N ALA A 16 -5.66 -3.76 -4.17
CA ALA A 16 -5.65 -2.47 -4.86
C ALA A 16 -6.30 -2.60 -6.24
N ALA A 17 -7.02 -1.55 -6.66
CA ALA A 17 -7.76 -1.52 -7.93
C ALA A 17 -6.89 -1.90 -9.12
N ASN A 18 -5.73 -1.26 -9.25
CA ASN A 18 -4.78 -1.49 -10.34
C ASN A 18 -4.16 -2.90 -10.35
N GLN A 19 -4.22 -3.66 -9.25
CA GLN A 19 -3.66 -5.01 -9.15
C GLN A 19 -4.70 -6.12 -9.28
N ALA A 20 -5.98 -5.79 -9.09
CA ALA A 20 -7.06 -6.77 -8.99
C ALA A 20 -8.17 -6.60 -10.03
N GLU A 21 -8.59 -5.36 -10.32
CA GLU A 21 -9.81 -5.10 -11.10
C GLU A 21 -9.71 -5.59 -12.54
N GLY A 22 -8.63 -5.25 -13.25
CA GLY A 22 -8.57 -5.44 -14.69
C GLY A 22 -9.49 -4.45 -15.42
N ALA A 23 -10.05 -4.88 -16.55
CA ALA A 23 -10.99 -4.08 -17.36
C ALA A 23 -10.50 -2.63 -17.54
N TYR A 24 -9.22 -2.50 -17.90
CA TYR A 24 -8.50 -1.21 -17.82
C TYR A 24 -9.08 -0.12 -18.73
N ASN A 25 -9.78 -0.52 -19.78
CA ASN A 25 -10.37 0.34 -20.82
C ASN A 25 -11.90 0.24 -20.90
N GLU A 26 -12.55 -0.37 -19.92
CA GLU A 26 -14.01 -0.49 -19.88
C GLU A 26 -14.66 0.72 -19.21
N ASP A 27 -15.93 0.98 -19.58
CA ASP A 27 -16.80 1.98 -18.96
C ASP A 27 -16.18 3.38 -18.81
N GLY A 28 -15.33 3.74 -19.78
CA GLY A 28 -14.72 5.07 -19.87
C GLY A 28 -13.56 5.30 -18.90
N ARG A 29 -13.02 4.26 -18.25
CA ARG A 29 -11.82 4.38 -17.41
C ARG A 29 -10.64 4.96 -18.20
N GLY A 30 -9.99 5.98 -17.64
CA GLY A 30 -8.73 6.52 -18.17
C GLY A 30 -7.51 5.67 -17.81
N LEU A 31 -6.38 5.91 -18.49
CA LEU A 31 -5.14 5.20 -18.19
C LEU A 31 -4.50 5.71 -16.90
N VAL A 32 -3.83 4.80 -16.19
CA VAL A 32 -2.88 5.11 -15.10
C VAL A 32 -1.51 4.50 -15.41
N ALA A 33 -0.49 4.81 -14.61
CA ALA A 33 0.89 4.35 -14.86
C ALA A 33 1.01 2.82 -15.01
N THR A 34 0.25 2.02 -14.26
CA THR A 34 0.30 0.56 -14.37
C THR A 34 -0.20 0.03 -15.71
N ASP A 35 -1.08 0.77 -16.40
CA ASP A 35 -1.62 0.35 -17.71
C ASP A 35 -0.59 0.49 -18.83
N VAL A 36 0.49 1.24 -18.61
CA VAL A 36 1.62 1.36 -19.54
C VAL A 36 2.88 0.70 -18.96
N THR A 37 2.74 -0.13 -17.92
CA THR A 37 3.85 -0.79 -17.26
C THR A 37 3.85 -2.31 -17.51
N THR A 38 4.90 -2.81 -18.16
CA THR A 38 5.03 -4.23 -18.50
C THR A 38 5.12 -5.14 -17.27
N GLY A 39 4.89 -6.44 -17.47
CA GLY A 39 5.34 -7.45 -16.52
C GLY A 39 6.88 -7.45 -16.38
N GLY A 40 7.37 -7.84 -15.20
CA GLY A 40 8.78 -8.02 -14.87
C GLY A 40 9.01 -9.37 -14.20
N SER A 41 10.10 -9.48 -13.43
CA SER A 41 10.37 -10.64 -12.55
C SER A 41 11.33 -10.25 -11.43
N VAL A 42 11.63 -11.17 -10.51
CA VAL A 42 12.70 -10.97 -9.51
C VAL A 42 14.06 -10.60 -10.13
N ASN A 43 14.31 -10.98 -11.40
CA ASN A 43 15.57 -10.74 -12.11
C ASN A 43 15.48 -9.68 -13.21
N ALA A 44 14.30 -9.11 -13.47
CA ALA A 44 14.09 -8.16 -14.56
C ALA A 44 13.10 -7.06 -14.15
N PRO A 45 13.47 -5.77 -14.24
CA PRO A 45 12.58 -4.70 -13.82
C PRO A 45 11.36 -4.62 -14.75
N ARG A 46 10.30 -4.03 -14.22
CA ARG A 46 9.16 -3.58 -15.02
C ARG A 46 9.56 -2.34 -15.82
N TYR A 47 8.97 -2.18 -17.01
CA TYR A 47 9.22 -1.02 -17.87
C TYR A 47 7.92 -0.26 -18.16
N MET A 48 7.97 1.07 -18.10
CA MET A 48 6.97 1.93 -18.70
C MET A 48 7.23 2.05 -20.20
N THR A 49 6.18 1.96 -21.01
CA THR A 49 6.25 2.05 -22.47
C THR A 49 5.81 3.41 -22.97
N TYR A 50 6.45 3.87 -24.05
CA TYR A 50 6.18 5.16 -24.67
C TYR A 50 6.33 5.12 -26.20
N ILE A 51 5.76 6.11 -26.86
CA ILE A 51 6.08 6.49 -28.24
C ILE A 51 6.88 7.81 -28.20
N ASP A 52 8.07 7.81 -28.79
CA ASP A 52 8.90 9.01 -28.85
C ASP A 52 8.36 10.07 -29.83
N LYS A 53 8.97 11.26 -29.84
CA LYS A 53 8.58 12.37 -30.72
C LYS A 53 8.65 12.04 -32.22
N ASP A 54 9.41 11.01 -32.61
CA ASP A 54 9.58 10.56 -33.99
C ASP A 54 8.61 9.39 -34.33
N GLY A 55 7.73 9.02 -33.40
CA GLY A 55 6.74 7.95 -33.59
C GLY A 55 7.29 6.54 -33.34
N LYS A 56 8.46 6.39 -32.70
CA LYS A 56 9.07 5.09 -32.43
C LYS A 56 8.75 4.58 -31.02
N PRO A 57 8.47 3.28 -30.84
CA PRO A 57 8.24 2.70 -29.53
C PRO A 57 9.52 2.61 -28.71
N GLY A 58 9.40 2.83 -27.41
CA GLY A 58 10.49 2.71 -26.45
C GLY A 58 10.03 2.29 -25.06
N LYS A 59 11.00 2.04 -24.18
CA LYS A 59 10.82 1.62 -22.79
C LYS A 59 11.70 2.42 -21.85
N ALA A 60 11.21 2.70 -20.65
CA ALA A 60 11.95 3.27 -19.54
C ALA A 60 11.68 2.45 -18.27
N PRO A 61 12.62 2.34 -17.31
CA PRO A 61 12.35 1.65 -16.04
C PRO A 61 11.10 2.21 -15.35
N ALA A 62 10.24 1.35 -14.82
CA ALA A 62 9.00 1.78 -14.17
C ALA A 62 9.16 2.22 -12.70
N MET A 63 10.29 1.88 -12.09
CA MET A 63 10.60 2.22 -10.70
C MET A 63 11.92 2.97 -10.58
N GLY A 64 12.03 3.78 -9.53
CA GLY A 64 13.19 4.62 -9.25
C GLY A 64 13.18 5.95 -10.00
N HIS A 65 14.00 6.90 -9.53
CA HIS A 65 14.13 8.25 -10.10
C HIS A 65 14.67 8.27 -11.55
N ASN A 66 15.21 7.14 -12.03
CA ASN A 66 15.72 6.97 -13.39
C ASN A 66 14.63 6.66 -14.43
N GLY A 67 13.38 6.41 -14.00
CA GLY A 67 12.25 6.07 -14.85
C GLY A 67 11.62 7.25 -15.61
N LYS A 68 12.42 8.09 -16.27
CA LYS A 68 11.93 9.24 -17.04
C LYS A 68 11.84 8.89 -18.53
N ILE A 69 10.69 9.12 -19.16
CA ILE A 69 10.55 8.97 -20.60
C ILE A 69 11.23 10.15 -21.33
N PRO A 70 11.69 9.99 -22.58
CA PRO A 70 12.35 11.06 -23.33
C PRO A 70 11.47 12.30 -23.49
N GLU A 71 12.08 13.48 -23.57
CA GLU A 71 11.35 14.73 -23.82
C GLU A 71 10.53 14.65 -25.11
N GLY A 72 9.23 15.00 -25.01
CA GLY A 72 8.29 14.93 -26.11
C GLY A 72 7.74 13.53 -26.42
N ALA A 73 8.18 12.50 -25.71
CA ALA A 73 7.53 11.18 -25.75
C ALA A 73 6.19 11.21 -25.01
N LYS A 74 5.31 10.28 -25.37
CA LYS A 74 4.03 10.04 -24.70
C LYS A 74 3.93 8.60 -24.25
N TYR A 75 3.37 8.38 -23.08
CA TYR A 75 3.14 7.02 -22.62
C TYR A 75 2.18 6.31 -23.57
N ALA A 76 2.39 5.02 -23.79
CA ALA A 76 1.61 4.27 -24.75
C ALA A 76 1.53 2.80 -24.40
N VAL A 77 0.35 2.22 -24.63
CA VAL A 77 0.18 0.77 -24.71
C VAL A 77 0.71 0.31 -26.07
N LEU A 78 1.72 -0.55 -26.04
CA LEU A 78 2.33 -1.16 -27.23
C LEU A 78 1.81 -2.59 -27.42
N ASP A 79 1.31 -2.90 -28.62
CA ASP A 79 0.79 -4.24 -28.97
C ASP A 79 1.82 -5.37 -28.88
N THR A 80 3.12 -5.04 -28.82
CA THR A 80 4.23 -5.99 -28.71
C THR A 80 4.55 -6.39 -27.28
N GLU A 81 3.84 -5.86 -26.29
CA GLU A 81 4.18 -5.97 -24.88
C GLU A 81 3.02 -6.55 -24.06
N HIS A 82 3.36 -7.17 -22.93
CA HIS A 82 2.39 -7.72 -21.98
C HIS A 82 2.24 -6.82 -20.75
N TYR A 83 1.01 -6.40 -20.47
CA TYR A 83 0.63 -5.57 -19.33
C TYR A 83 -0.28 -6.37 -18.39
N PRO A 84 0.26 -6.97 -17.31
CA PRO A 84 -0.50 -7.90 -16.48
C PRO A 84 -1.70 -7.22 -15.79
N ASN A 85 -1.62 -5.92 -15.53
CA ASN A 85 -2.67 -5.13 -14.89
C ASN A 85 -3.91 -4.90 -15.79
N HIS A 86 -3.83 -5.12 -17.11
CA HIS A 86 -4.95 -4.89 -18.02
C HIS A 86 -6.13 -5.83 -17.76
N VAL A 87 -5.80 -7.09 -17.48
CA VAL A 87 -6.76 -8.13 -17.07
C VAL A 87 -6.72 -8.30 -15.55
N ALA A 88 -5.54 -8.18 -14.94
CA ALA A 88 -5.32 -8.48 -13.54
C ALA A 88 -5.95 -9.83 -13.17
N VAL A 89 -6.77 -9.90 -12.13
CA VAL A 89 -7.55 -11.11 -11.82
C VAL A 89 -9.03 -10.95 -12.15
N ASP A 90 -9.39 -9.94 -12.94
CA ASP A 90 -10.76 -9.68 -13.38
C ASP A 90 -11.76 -9.48 -12.22
N PHE A 91 -11.32 -8.85 -11.13
CA PHE A 91 -12.20 -8.51 -10.01
C PHE A 91 -13.34 -7.58 -10.46
N TYR A 92 -13.13 -6.77 -11.52
CA TYR A 92 -14.16 -5.90 -12.08
C TYR A 92 -15.45 -6.64 -12.43
N HIS A 93 -15.35 -7.82 -13.04
CA HIS A 93 -16.51 -8.63 -13.39
C HIS A 93 -16.90 -9.63 -12.29
N ARG A 94 -15.96 -9.98 -11.40
CA ARG A 94 -16.10 -11.12 -10.48
C ARG A 94 -16.22 -10.76 -9.01
N TYR A 95 -16.23 -9.46 -8.67
CA TYR A 95 -16.24 -9.00 -7.28
C TYR A 95 -17.35 -9.64 -6.42
N LYS A 96 -18.52 -9.97 -6.99
CA LYS A 96 -19.60 -10.63 -6.22
C LYS A 96 -19.24 -12.03 -5.76
N GLU A 97 -18.52 -12.78 -6.60
CA GLU A 97 -18.03 -14.11 -6.26
C GLU A 97 -16.90 -14.01 -5.23
N ASP A 98 -15.99 -13.06 -5.44
CA ASP A 98 -14.84 -12.84 -4.56
C ASP A 98 -15.27 -12.35 -3.16
N ILE A 99 -16.19 -11.37 -3.08
CA ILE A 99 -16.75 -10.87 -1.81
C ILE A 99 -17.52 -11.96 -1.06
N LYS A 100 -18.20 -12.87 -1.78
CA LYS A 100 -18.85 -14.01 -1.14
C LYS A 100 -17.83 -14.94 -0.47
N LEU A 101 -16.65 -15.15 -1.08
CA LEU A 101 -15.57 -15.92 -0.46
C LEU A 101 -15.01 -15.20 0.78
N PHE A 102 -14.85 -13.87 0.72
CA PHE A 102 -14.45 -13.07 1.90
C PHE A 102 -15.45 -13.20 3.05
N ALA A 103 -16.75 -13.17 2.73
CA ALA A 103 -17.81 -13.40 3.71
C ALA A 103 -17.78 -14.82 4.29
N GLU A 104 -17.45 -15.83 3.48
CA GLU A 104 -17.31 -17.21 3.94
C GLU A 104 -16.15 -17.39 4.93
N MET A 105 -15.07 -16.61 4.78
CA MET A 105 -13.98 -16.54 5.77
C MET A 105 -14.36 -15.80 7.05
N GLY A 106 -15.43 -14.99 7.03
CA GLY A 106 -15.88 -14.20 8.16
C GLY A 106 -15.27 -12.81 8.24
N TYR A 107 -14.96 -12.18 7.10
CA TYR A 107 -14.45 -10.81 7.09
C TYR A 107 -15.45 -9.85 7.73
N SER A 108 -14.92 -8.89 8.49
CA SER A 108 -15.67 -7.76 9.04
C SER A 108 -15.33 -6.45 8.32
N VAL A 109 -14.16 -6.39 7.69
CA VAL A 109 -13.71 -5.28 6.86
C VAL A 109 -13.08 -5.81 5.58
N PHE A 110 -13.19 -5.06 4.48
CA PHE A 110 -12.47 -5.34 3.25
C PHE A 110 -11.84 -4.05 2.72
N ARG A 111 -10.52 -4.09 2.58
CA ARG A 111 -9.75 -2.97 2.07
C ARG A 111 -9.59 -3.06 0.55
N LEU A 112 -9.91 -1.97 -0.12
CA LEU A 112 -9.70 -1.79 -1.55
C LEU A 112 -9.35 -0.34 -1.86
N SER A 113 -8.99 -0.04 -3.10
CA SER A 113 -8.88 1.34 -3.57
C SER A 113 -9.95 1.64 -4.60
N ILE A 114 -10.35 2.90 -4.70
CA ILE A 114 -11.09 3.41 -5.86
C ILE A 114 -10.06 3.82 -6.90
N SER A 115 -10.22 3.38 -8.15
CA SER A 115 -9.40 3.86 -9.25
C SER A 115 -9.78 5.30 -9.58
N TRP A 116 -8.87 6.25 -9.35
CA TRP A 116 -9.14 7.66 -9.65
C TRP A 116 -9.51 7.84 -11.13
N ALA A 117 -8.82 7.14 -12.03
CA ALA A 117 -9.11 7.19 -13.46
C ALA A 117 -10.46 6.53 -13.86
N ARG A 118 -11.13 5.79 -12.98
CA ARG A 118 -12.54 5.38 -13.23
C ARG A 118 -13.53 6.50 -12.94
N ILE A 119 -13.23 7.36 -11.96
CA ILE A 119 -14.11 8.46 -11.55
C ILE A 119 -13.82 9.72 -12.36
N PHE A 120 -12.55 10.08 -12.56
CA PHE A 120 -12.09 11.19 -13.39
C PHE A 120 -11.05 10.65 -14.39
N PRO A 121 -11.47 10.22 -15.60
CA PRO A 121 -10.58 9.58 -16.57
C PRO A 121 -9.32 10.38 -16.93
N ASN A 122 -9.44 11.70 -17.03
CA ASN A 122 -8.31 12.60 -17.26
C ASN A 122 -7.82 13.27 -15.97
N GLY A 123 -8.51 13.05 -14.85
CA GLY A 123 -8.23 13.64 -13.54
C GLY A 123 -8.65 15.12 -13.41
N ASP A 124 -8.68 15.86 -14.51
CA ASP A 124 -9.11 17.26 -14.57
C ASP A 124 -10.49 17.45 -15.23
N ASP A 125 -11.23 16.36 -15.42
CA ASP A 125 -12.59 16.40 -15.96
C ASP A 125 -13.50 17.30 -15.11
N LYS A 126 -14.50 17.89 -15.76
CA LYS A 126 -15.46 18.77 -15.07
C LYS A 126 -16.47 17.98 -14.25
N GLU A 127 -16.92 16.85 -14.79
CA GLU A 127 -17.92 15.97 -14.20
C GLU A 127 -17.30 14.58 -14.04
N PRO A 128 -17.69 13.84 -12.98
CA PRO A 128 -17.24 12.47 -12.80
C PRO A 128 -17.88 11.53 -13.83
N ASN A 129 -17.22 10.41 -14.08
CA ASN A 129 -17.75 9.31 -14.87
C ASN A 129 -18.73 8.47 -14.04
N GLN A 130 -20.02 8.52 -14.41
CA GLN A 130 -21.09 7.84 -13.67
C GLN A 130 -20.90 6.32 -13.63
N ALA A 131 -20.42 5.69 -14.71
CA ALA A 131 -20.25 4.24 -14.72
C ALA A 131 -19.19 3.77 -13.71
N GLY A 132 -18.12 4.57 -13.53
CA GLY A 132 -17.15 4.34 -12.45
C GLY A 132 -17.78 4.49 -11.07
N LEU A 133 -18.65 5.48 -10.87
CA LEU A 133 -19.35 5.66 -9.59
C LEU A 133 -20.29 4.48 -9.27
N ASP A 134 -21.04 4.03 -10.27
CA ASP A 134 -21.99 2.92 -10.17
C ASP A 134 -21.28 1.58 -9.88
N PHE A 135 -20.11 1.36 -10.47
CA PHE A 135 -19.29 0.18 -10.20
C PHE A 135 -18.92 0.08 -8.70
N TYR A 136 -18.30 1.12 -8.14
CA TYR A 136 -17.90 1.08 -6.72
C TYR A 136 -19.10 1.09 -5.77
N ARG A 137 -20.20 1.78 -6.13
CA ARG A 137 -21.46 1.64 -5.39
C ARG A 137 -21.87 0.18 -5.29
N SER A 138 -21.86 -0.54 -6.40
CA SER A 138 -22.25 -1.95 -6.42
C SER A 138 -21.29 -2.85 -5.63
N VAL A 139 -19.98 -2.58 -5.68
CA VAL A 139 -18.97 -3.27 -4.87
C VAL A 139 -19.23 -3.06 -3.37
N PHE A 140 -19.47 -1.80 -2.95
CA PHE A 140 -19.72 -1.48 -1.54
C PHE A 140 -21.06 -2.04 -1.05
N GLU A 141 -22.12 -1.97 -1.87
CA GLU A 141 -23.40 -2.61 -1.56
C GLU A 141 -23.27 -4.13 -1.40
N GLU A 142 -22.46 -4.80 -2.24
CA GLU A 142 -22.18 -6.22 -2.09
C GLU A 142 -21.38 -6.52 -0.82
N CYS A 143 -20.42 -5.68 -0.42
CA CYS A 143 -19.75 -5.80 0.89
C CYS A 143 -20.77 -5.68 2.04
N ARG A 144 -21.61 -4.63 2.00
CA ARG A 144 -22.63 -4.36 3.03
C ARG A 144 -23.65 -5.47 3.17
N LYS A 145 -24.04 -6.12 2.06
CA LYS A 145 -24.92 -7.31 2.06
C LYS A 145 -24.39 -8.45 2.94
N TYR A 146 -23.08 -8.56 3.09
CA TYR A 146 -22.43 -9.55 3.95
C TYR A 146 -21.95 -9.00 5.30
N ASN A 147 -22.33 -7.76 5.65
CA ASN A 147 -21.85 -7.03 6.85
C ASN A 147 -20.33 -6.81 6.85
N ILE A 148 -19.74 -6.66 5.66
CA ILE A 148 -18.33 -6.30 5.50
C ILE A 148 -18.26 -4.79 5.34
N GLU A 149 -17.52 -4.13 6.23
CA GLU A 149 -17.21 -2.70 6.14
C GLU A 149 -16.18 -2.44 5.02
N PRO A 150 -16.46 -1.54 4.07
CA PRO A 150 -15.41 -1.10 3.15
C PRO A 150 -14.39 -0.21 3.87
N LEU A 151 -13.11 -0.49 3.66
CA LEU A 151 -11.98 0.39 3.98
C LEU A 151 -11.36 0.87 2.67
N VAL A 152 -11.53 2.15 2.33
CA VAL A 152 -11.23 2.63 0.98
C VAL A 152 -9.97 3.48 0.95
N SER A 153 -8.96 3.05 0.20
CA SER A 153 -7.82 3.90 -0.17
C SER A 153 -8.22 4.79 -1.36
N ILE A 154 -8.18 6.10 -1.16
CA ILE A 154 -8.62 7.09 -2.17
C ILE A 154 -7.63 7.11 -3.34
N TRP A 155 -6.34 7.05 -3.04
CA TRP A 155 -5.25 6.95 -4.00
C TRP A 155 -4.33 5.79 -3.65
N HIS A 156 -4.05 4.92 -4.62
CA HIS A 156 -3.19 3.75 -4.47
C HIS A 156 -2.27 3.60 -5.70
N PHE A 157 -1.31 4.53 -5.83
CA PHE A 157 -0.36 4.59 -6.94
C PHE A 157 -1.02 4.69 -8.34
N ASP A 158 -2.20 5.30 -8.41
CA ASP A 158 -3.09 5.23 -9.57
C ASP A 158 -3.52 6.62 -10.08
N THR A 159 -2.62 7.60 -10.02
CA THR A 159 -2.87 8.92 -10.63
C THR A 159 -3.26 8.75 -12.10
N PRO A 160 -4.34 9.42 -12.59
CA PRO A 160 -4.66 9.45 -14.01
C PRO A 160 -3.46 9.93 -14.83
N LEU A 161 -3.08 9.15 -15.84
CA LEU A 161 -1.88 9.39 -16.65
C LEU A 161 -1.92 10.74 -17.37
N ALA A 162 -3.11 11.23 -17.69
CA ALA A 162 -3.32 12.56 -18.25
C ALA A 162 -2.84 13.68 -17.30
N LEU A 163 -2.93 13.51 -15.98
CA LEU A 163 -2.41 14.48 -15.01
C LEU A 163 -0.87 14.46 -14.98
N GLU A 164 -0.26 13.28 -15.08
CA GLU A 164 1.18 13.13 -15.20
C GLU A 164 1.69 13.85 -16.47
N GLU A 165 1.06 13.61 -17.62
CA GLU A 165 1.49 14.18 -18.90
C GLU A 165 1.23 15.70 -19.03
N LYS A 166 0.07 16.17 -18.57
CA LYS A 166 -0.35 17.58 -18.76
C LYS A 166 0.20 18.53 -17.70
N TYR A 167 0.38 18.04 -16.47
CA TYR A 167 0.74 18.88 -15.33
C TYR A 167 2.07 18.50 -14.69
N GLY A 168 2.67 17.36 -15.04
CA GLY A 168 3.88 16.85 -14.38
C GLY A 168 3.58 16.18 -13.04
N GLY A 169 2.37 15.66 -12.86
CA GLY A 169 1.96 14.94 -11.66
C GLY A 169 1.96 15.81 -10.41
N TRP A 170 2.23 15.18 -9.27
CA TRP A 170 2.15 15.81 -7.95
C TRP A 170 3.19 16.91 -7.69
N LYS A 171 4.12 17.14 -8.61
CA LYS A 171 4.98 18.34 -8.59
C LYS A 171 4.20 19.61 -8.79
N ASN A 172 3.01 19.53 -9.39
CA ASN A 172 2.16 20.65 -9.68
C ASN A 172 1.12 20.84 -8.58
N ARG A 173 1.13 22.02 -7.94
CA ARG A 173 0.19 22.40 -6.88
C ARG A 173 -1.28 22.23 -7.26
N LYS A 174 -1.63 22.31 -8.55
CA LYS A 174 -3.02 22.11 -9.04
C LYS A 174 -3.60 20.73 -8.74
N LEU A 175 -2.75 19.71 -8.54
CA LEU A 175 -3.25 18.36 -8.22
C LEU A 175 -3.91 18.29 -6.84
N ILE A 176 -3.61 19.22 -5.94
CA ILE A 176 -4.35 19.39 -4.69
C ILE A 176 -5.84 19.58 -5.00
N ASP A 177 -6.18 20.51 -5.89
CA ASP A 177 -7.56 20.83 -6.22
C ASP A 177 -8.26 19.69 -6.99
N PHE A 178 -7.54 19.00 -7.89
CA PHE A 178 -8.08 17.85 -8.60
C PHE A 178 -8.39 16.70 -7.64
N TYR A 179 -7.48 16.41 -6.70
CA TYR A 179 -7.68 15.38 -5.69
C TYR A 179 -8.80 15.73 -4.73
N VAL A 180 -8.89 16.98 -4.26
CA VAL A 180 -9.97 17.42 -3.35
C VAL A 180 -11.34 17.33 -4.02
N ARG A 181 -11.45 17.69 -5.31
CA ARG A 181 -12.69 17.49 -6.09
C ARG A 181 -13.05 16.02 -6.21
N TYR A 182 -12.07 15.17 -6.48
CA TYR A 182 -12.26 13.73 -6.52
C TYR A 182 -12.77 13.20 -5.16
N CYS A 183 -12.17 13.64 -4.05
CA CYS A 183 -12.61 13.32 -2.70
C CYS A 183 -14.05 13.79 -2.44
N GLU A 184 -14.40 15.02 -2.83
CA GLU A 184 -15.76 15.57 -2.66
C GLU A 184 -16.82 14.66 -3.29
N VAL A 185 -16.57 14.22 -4.52
CA VAL A 185 -17.48 13.33 -5.25
C VAL A 185 -17.62 11.99 -4.53
N ILE A 186 -16.52 11.29 -4.24
CA ILE A 186 -16.61 9.94 -3.66
C ILE A 186 -17.12 9.97 -2.21
N PHE A 187 -16.74 10.98 -1.42
CA PHE A 187 -17.26 11.14 -0.07
C PHE A 187 -18.76 11.40 -0.09
N THR A 188 -19.24 12.27 -0.98
CA THR A 188 -20.68 12.56 -1.10
C THR A 188 -21.46 11.34 -1.59
N GLU A 189 -20.94 10.66 -2.62
CA GLU A 189 -21.60 9.51 -3.26
C GLU A 189 -21.72 8.30 -2.31
N TYR A 190 -20.69 8.06 -1.50
CA TYR A 190 -20.56 6.85 -0.68
C TYR A 190 -20.68 7.07 0.82
N LYS A 191 -21.11 8.25 1.28
CA LYS A 191 -21.17 8.61 2.72
C LYS A 191 -21.94 7.64 3.62
N ASP A 192 -22.94 6.96 3.06
CA ASP A 192 -23.79 6.00 3.78
C ASP A 192 -23.32 4.54 3.60
N LEU A 193 -22.29 4.31 2.78
CA LEU A 193 -21.77 2.99 2.42
C LEU A 193 -20.34 2.73 2.93
N VAL A 194 -19.55 3.78 3.12
CA VAL A 194 -18.13 3.69 3.50
C VAL A 194 -17.88 4.58 4.71
N LYS A 195 -17.34 3.99 5.77
CA LYS A 195 -16.95 4.70 6.99
C LYS A 195 -15.45 4.98 7.04
N TYR A 196 -14.63 4.04 6.59
CA TYR A 196 -13.18 4.10 6.75
C TYR A 196 -12.49 4.46 5.43
N TRP A 197 -11.64 5.48 5.48
CA TRP A 197 -10.95 6.04 4.32
C TRP A 197 -9.45 6.19 4.59
N LEU A 198 -8.61 5.97 3.58
CA LEU A 198 -7.18 6.23 3.61
C LEU A 198 -6.83 7.19 2.47
N THR A 199 -6.05 8.23 2.75
CA THR A 199 -5.78 9.27 1.74
C THR A 199 -4.81 8.82 0.64
N PHE A 200 -3.54 8.61 0.99
CA PHE A 200 -2.47 8.22 0.06
C PHE A 200 -1.81 6.93 0.54
N ASN A 201 -1.89 5.86 -0.26
CA ASN A 201 -1.20 4.61 0.02
C ASN A 201 0.33 4.81 0.10
N GLU A 202 0.94 4.30 1.18
CA GLU A 202 2.39 4.26 1.41
C GLU A 202 3.11 5.54 1.00
N ILE A 203 2.56 6.69 1.42
CA ILE A 203 2.97 8.03 0.96
C ILE A 203 4.48 8.28 1.14
N ASN A 204 5.10 7.68 2.17
CA ASN A 204 6.53 7.80 2.45
C ASN A 204 7.44 7.15 1.39
N ASN A 205 6.92 6.28 0.52
CA ASN A 205 7.69 5.70 -0.59
C ASN A 205 8.28 6.78 -1.51
N THR A 206 7.60 7.92 -1.67
CA THR A 206 8.03 9.04 -2.53
C THR A 206 9.46 9.50 -2.23
N THR A 207 9.87 9.55 -0.96
CA THR A 207 11.25 9.90 -0.57
C THR A 207 12.06 8.69 -0.11
N MET A 208 11.42 7.69 0.51
CA MET A 208 12.10 6.51 1.04
C MET A 208 12.76 5.65 -0.06
N PHE A 209 12.16 5.59 -1.25
CA PHE A 209 12.64 4.74 -2.35
C PHE A 209 13.52 5.47 -3.37
N LEU A 210 13.85 6.76 -3.16
CA LEU A 210 14.67 7.53 -4.10
C LEU A 210 16.03 6.86 -4.34
N ASP A 211 16.69 6.38 -3.28
CA ASP A 211 17.99 5.71 -3.35
C ASP A 211 17.90 4.18 -3.45
N MET A 212 16.69 3.60 -3.54
CA MET A 212 16.51 2.15 -3.47
C MET A 212 16.85 1.44 -4.80
N PHE A 213 16.63 2.10 -5.94
CA PHE A 213 16.61 1.46 -7.27
C PHE A 213 17.78 1.86 -8.18
N GLY A 214 19.02 1.86 -7.66
CA GLY A 214 20.22 1.98 -8.47
C GLY A 214 21.10 3.17 -8.13
N ALA A 215 21.24 4.13 -9.05
CA ALA A 215 22.09 5.31 -8.85
C ALA A 215 21.64 6.10 -7.61
N LYS A 216 22.53 6.89 -7.01
CA LYS A 216 22.11 7.83 -5.96
C LYS A 216 21.24 8.91 -6.57
N ALA A 217 20.11 9.20 -5.92
CA ALA A 217 19.24 10.29 -6.32
C ALA A 217 19.99 11.64 -6.21
N SER A 218 19.67 12.56 -7.11
CA SER A 218 20.24 13.91 -7.09
C SER A 218 19.50 14.81 -6.10
N ASP A 219 20.10 15.93 -5.69
CA ASP A 219 19.42 16.96 -4.90
C ASP A 219 18.11 17.44 -5.58
N ALA A 220 18.06 17.45 -6.92
CA ALA A 220 16.86 17.77 -7.67
C ALA A 220 15.75 16.71 -7.52
N ASP A 221 16.11 15.42 -7.45
CA ASP A 221 15.13 14.35 -7.22
C ASP A 221 14.58 14.41 -5.77
N TYR A 222 15.42 14.78 -4.79
CA TYR A 222 14.95 15.05 -3.42
C TYR A 222 14.07 16.29 -3.33
N GLN A 223 14.43 17.38 -4.02
CA GLN A 223 13.59 18.57 -4.13
C GLN A 223 12.21 18.23 -4.69
N ASP A 224 12.15 17.47 -5.79
CA ASP A 224 10.90 16.99 -6.39
C ASP A 224 10.12 16.11 -5.39
N GLY A 225 10.78 15.13 -4.76
CA GLY A 225 10.16 14.21 -3.81
C GLY A 225 9.53 14.90 -2.59
N TYR A 226 10.24 15.84 -1.97
CA TYR A 226 9.70 16.59 -0.84
C TYR A 226 8.61 17.59 -1.25
N GLN A 227 8.68 18.19 -2.45
CA GLN A 227 7.60 19.06 -2.94
C GLN A 227 6.33 18.26 -3.25
N ILE A 228 6.47 17.06 -3.85
CA ILE A 228 5.36 16.12 -4.04
C ILE A 228 4.71 15.79 -2.70
N LEU A 229 5.51 15.39 -1.71
CA LEU A 229 5.01 15.08 -0.36
C LEU A 229 4.29 16.27 0.25
N HIS A 230 4.81 17.50 0.13
CA HIS A 230 4.13 18.69 0.64
C HIS A 230 2.73 18.86 0.03
N HIS A 231 2.61 18.77 -1.30
CA HIS A 231 1.30 18.86 -1.96
C HIS A 231 0.35 17.73 -1.52
N GLN A 232 0.84 16.50 -1.41
CA GLN A 232 0.05 15.36 -0.94
C GLN A 232 -0.39 15.52 0.53
N PHE A 233 0.45 16.07 1.40
CA PHE A 233 0.07 16.36 2.79
C PHE A 233 -1.04 17.40 2.87
N VAL A 234 -0.95 18.49 2.09
CA VAL A 234 -2.00 19.52 2.04
C VAL A 234 -3.28 18.94 1.47
N ALA A 235 -3.20 18.14 0.40
CA ALA A 235 -4.35 17.45 -0.19
C ALA A 235 -5.02 16.47 0.80
N SER A 236 -4.21 15.69 1.53
CA SER A 236 -4.65 14.78 2.60
C SER A 236 -5.39 15.56 3.70
N ALA A 237 -4.80 16.63 4.19
CA ALA A 237 -5.40 17.45 5.24
C ALA A 237 -6.71 18.16 4.80
N LYS A 238 -6.78 18.61 3.54
CA LYS A 238 -8.02 19.13 2.96
C LYS A 238 -9.09 18.05 2.80
N ALA A 239 -8.70 16.83 2.40
CA ALA A 239 -9.63 15.70 2.30
C ALA A 239 -10.19 15.30 3.68
N VAL A 240 -9.37 15.31 4.74
CA VAL A 240 -9.84 15.08 6.11
C VAL A 240 -10.91 16.12 6.50
N GLN A 241 -10.59 17.41 6.36
CA GLN A 241 -11.53 18.51 6.67
C GLN A 241 -12.84 18.39 5.87
N LEU A 242 -12.74 18.09 4.58
CA LEU A 242 -13.89 17.91 3.69
C LEU A 242 -14.73 16.69 4.08
N GLY A 243 -14.08 15.55 4.35
CA GLY A 243 -14.74 14.31 4.73
C GLY A 243 -15.56 14.49 6.00
N HIS A 244 -14.99 15.09 7.05
CA HIS A 244 -15.72 15.37 8.30
C HIS A 244 -16.86 16.39 8.12
N ALA A 245 -16.72 17.33 7.18
CA ALA A 245 -17.80 18.26 6.84
C ALA A 245 -18.98 17.57 6.13
N ILE A 246 -18.71 16.55 5.32
CA ILE A 246 -19.73 15.73 4.63
C ILE A 246 -20.37 14.72 5.58
N ASN A 247 -19.55 14.01 6.35
CA ASN A 247 -19.98 13.04 7.35
C ASN A 247 -19.00 13.02 8.54
N PRO A 248 -19.42 13.50 9.72
CA PRO A 248 -18.55 13.53 10.91
C PRO A 248 -18.24 12.14 11.48
N ASP A 249 -18.92 11.07 11.03
CA ASP A 249 -18.67 9.69 11.46
C ASP A 249 -17.57 8.99 10.64
N PHE A 250 -17.04 9.65 9.59
CA PHE A 250 -15.91 9.10 8.84
C PHE A 250 -14.68 8.97 9.72
N MET A 251 -13.95 7.87 9.49
CA MET A 251 -12.63 7.62 10.05
C MET A 251 -11.62 7.71 8.91
N ILE A 252 -10.81 8.78 8.88
CA ILE A 252 -9.89 9.07 7.78
C ILE A 252 -8.46 8.90 8.28
N GLY A 253 -7.77 7.89 7.77
CA GLY A 253 -6.41 7.53 8.13
C GLY A 253 -5.36 7.99 7.13
N ASN A 254 -4.12 8.06 7.60
CA ASN A 254 -2.95 8.02 6.71
C ASN A 254 -2.71 6.58 6.24
N MET A 255 -1.74 6.36 5.35
CA MET A 255 -1.20 5.03 5.08
C MET A 255 0.32 5.12 4.87
N ILE A 256 1.07 4.47 5.74
CA ILE A 256 2.55 4.49 5.77
C ILE A 256 3.10 3.11 5.41
N CYS A 257 4.10 3.07 4.53
CA CYS A 257 4.94 1.88 4.37
C CYS A 257 5.74 1.67 5.66
N GLY A 258 5.28 0.74 6.50
CA GLY A 258 5.85 0.49 7.81
C GLY A 258 7.04 -0.45 7.71
N ILE A 259 8.21 0.08 8.10
CA ILE A 259 9.45 -0.69 8.22
C ILE A 259 10.02 -0.43 9.61
N THR A 260 10.32 -1.50 10.33
CA THR A 260 11.07 -1.41 11.58
C THR A 260 12.55 -1.26 11.27
N PHE A 261 13.19 -0.19 11.76
CA PHE A 261 14.63 -0.04 11.69
C PHE A 261 15.29 -0.38 13.03
N TYR A 262 16.18 -1.37 13.05
CA TYR A 262 17.05 -1.65 14.19
C TYR A 262 18.44 -1.03 14.01
N PRO A 263 19.10 -0.56 15.08
CA PRO A 263 20.51 -0.25 15.02
C PRO A 263 21.33 -1.54 14.98
N GLY A 264 22.31 -1.63 14.07
CA GLY A 264 23.13 -2.82 13.88
C GLY A 264 24.03 -3.14 15.06
N THR A 265 24.40 -2.14 15.84
CA THR A 265 25.15 -2.29 17.09
C THR A 265 24.72 -1.22 18.09
N CYS A 266 25.26 -1.29 19.32
CA CYS A 266 25.13 -0.23 20.31
C CYS A 266 26.12 0.94 20.10
N ASP A 267 26.86 0.96 18.97
CA ASP A 267 27.70 2.09 18.60
C ASP A 267 26.84 3.37 18.49
N PRO A 268 27.18 4.46 19.20
CA PRO A 268 26.45 5.72 19.07
C PRO A 268 26.27 6.21 17.63
N ALA A 269 27.18 5.87 16.72
CA ALA A 269 27.02 6.18 15.29
C ALA A 269 25.85 5.41 14.66
N ASP A 270 25.69 4.12 14.99
CA ASP A 270 24.56 3.30 14.53
C ASP A 270 23.25 3.77 15.15
N ILE A 271 23.26 4.21 16.42
CA ILE A 271 22.08 4.80 17.08
C ILE A 271 21.62 6.07 16.33
N LEU A 272 22.53 6.98 16.01
CA LEU A 272 22.19 8.21 15.28
C LEU A 272 21.76 7.92 13.84
N ALA A 273 22.39 6.97 13.16
CA ALA A 273 21.99 6.54 11.82
C ALA A 273 20.59 5.90 11.82
N ASN A 274 20.29 5.11 12.86
CA ASN A 274 18.97 4.50 13.04
C ASN A 274 17.88 5.56 13.27
N GLU A 275 18.14 6.55 14.15
CA GLU A 275 17.18 7.64 14.39
C GLU A 275 16.91 8.43 13.10
N HIS A 276 17.95 8.74 12.32
CA HIS A 276 17.80 9.39 11.02
C HIS A 276 16.90 8.58 10.08
N LYS A 277 17.06 7.25 10.03
CA LYS A 277 16.21 6.37 9.23
C LYS A 277 14.74 6.37 9.69
N TRP A 278 14.48 6.36 10.99
CA TRP A 278 13.12 6.51 11.52
C TRP A 278 12.51 7.86 11.15
N GLU A 279 13.28 8.95 11.29
CA GLU A 279 12.84 10.30 10.97
C GLU A 279 12.52 10.47 9.48
N SER A 280 13.42 10.05 8.58
CA SER A 280 13.25 10.20 7.14
C SER A 280 12.26 9.19 6.55
N GLY A 281 12.22 7.97 7.11
CA GLY A 281 11.43 6.86 6.56
C GLY A 281 9.99 6.81 7.07
N ILE A 282 9.76 7.09 8.36
CA ILE A 282 8.46 6.91 9.00
C ILE A 282 7.92 8.22 9.55
N TYR A 283 8.68 8.91 10.40
CA TYR A 283 8.15 10.04 11.16
C TYR A 283 7.89 11.26 10.29
N TYR A 284 8.65 11.53 9.23
CA TYR A 284 8.42 12.71 8.39
C TYR A 284 6.98 12.77 7.87
N CYS A 285 6.50 11.67 7.27
CA CYS A 285 5.13 11.59 6.77
C CYS A 285 4.10 11.36 7.89
N GLY A 286 4.45 10.57 8.91
CA GLY A 286 3.58 10.29 10.05
C GLY A 286 3.29 11.54 10.89
N ASP A 287 4.31 12.32 11.27
CA ASP A 287 4.18 13.54 12.07
C ASP A 287 3.36 14.60 11.34
N VAL A 288 3.56 14.80 10.04
CA VAL A 288 2.78 15.81 9.31
C VAL A 288 1.29 15.46 9.31
N GLN A 289 0.94 14.21 9.09
CA GLN A 289 -0.47 13.78 8.99
C GLN A 289 -1.14 13.58 10.36
N ALA A 290 -0.42 13.09 11.37
CA ALA A 290 -1.00 12.83 12.69
C ALA A 290 -0.84 14.00 13.67
N LYS A 291 0.18 14.86 13.52
CA LYS A 291 0.42 16.03 14.40
C LYS A 291 0.16 17.38 13.71
N GLY A 292 -0.13 17.37 12.41
CA GLY A 292 -0.47 18.56 11.64
C GLY A 292 0.69 19.55 11.48
N LYS A 293 1.94 19.07 11.61
CA LYS A 293 3.14 19.91 11.53
C LYS A 293 4.37 19.10 11.15
N TYR A 294 5.33 19.77 10.53
CA TYR A 294 6.67 19.21 10.32
C TYR A 294 7.41 19.01 11.64
N GLY A 295 8.04 17.85 11.81
CA GLY A 295 8.94 17.58 12.92
C GLY A 295 10.17 18.52 12.90
N THR A 296 10.79 18.74 14.06
CA THR A 296 11.96 19.65 14.17
C THR A 296 13.14 19.20 13.31
N TYR A 297 13.27 17.89 13.10
CA TYR A 297 14.29 17.27 12.24
C TYR A 297 14.08 17.53 10.75
N ALA A 298 12.89 17.94 10.30
CA ALA A 298 12.61 18.21 8.88
C ALA A 298 13.60 19.21 8.28
N LYS A 299 13.99 20.24 9.03
CA LYS A 299 15.00 21.22 8.61
C LYS A 299 16.37 20.58 8.33
N ARG A 300 16.76 19.55 9.09
CA ARG A 300 17.98 18.79 8.84
C ARG A 300 17.85 17.98 7.55
N LEU A 301 16.73 17.25 7.40
CA LEU A 301 16.45 16.45 6.21
C LEU A 301 16.45 17.30 4.92
N TRP A 302 15.83 18.48 4.94
CA TRP A 302 15.84 19.40 3.80
C TRP A 302 17.23 19.95 3.49
N LYS A 303 18.00 20.27 4.54
CA LYS A 303 19.37 20.80 4.39
C LYS A 303 20.33 19.78 3.78
N GLU A 304 20.13 18.48 4.00
CA GLU A 304 20.97 17.41 3.43
C GLU A 304 21.00 17.45 1.89
N HIS A 305 19.92 17.93 1.26
CA HIS A 305 19.75 17.97 -0.20
C HIS A 305 19.39 19.37 -0.74
N ASN A 306 19.67 20.42 0.03
CA ASN A 306 19.41 21.82 -0.36
C ASN A 306 17.95 22.08 -0.78
N VAL A 307 17.00 21.42 -0.13
CA VAL A 307 15.58 21.47 -0.48
C VAL A 307 14.95 22.77 0.01
N GLU A 308 14.28 23.48 -0.91
CA GLU A 308 13.46 24.66 -0.64
C GLU A 308 12.03 24.38 -1.09
N LEU A 309 11.09 24.32 -0.14
CA LEU A 309 9.70 23.96 -0.43
C LEU A 309 8.83 25.21 -0.65
N ASP A 310 7.97 25.16 -1.65
CA ASP A 310 6.84 26.08 -1.79
C ASP A 310 5.77 25.72 -0.77
N ILE A 311 5.87 26.32 0.42
CA ILE A 311 4.92 26.20 1.53
C ILE A 311 4.27 27.55 1.78
N THR A 312 2.95 27.62 1.65
CA THR A 312 2.19 28.82 2.00
C THR A 312 1.80 28.81 3.48
N ALA A 313 1.45 29.98 4.02
CA ALA A 313 0.93 30.07 5.38
C ALA A 313 -0.39 29.29 5.53
N GLU A 314 -1.22 29.26 4.49
CA GLU A 314 -2.48 28.51 4.49
C GLU A 314 -2.23 27.00 4.53
N ASP A 315 -1.22 26.50 3.80
CA ASP A 315 -0.86 25.08 3.83
C ASP A 315 -0.58 24.63 5.26
N LEU A 316 0.18 25.42 6.04
CA LEU A 316 0.51 25.10 7.43
C LEU A 316 -0.72 25.10 8.34
N GLU A 317 -1.73 25.91 8.05
CA GLU A 317 -2.98 25.90 8.80
C GLU A 317 -3.89 24.74 8.39
N ASP A 318 -3.92 24.39 7.09
CA ASP A 318 -4.62 23.20 6.60
C ASP A 318 -4.08 21.92 7.26
N LEU A 319 -2.75 21.76 7.33
CA LEU A 319 -2.12 20.60 7.99
C LEU A 319 -2.57 20.45 9.44
N LYS A 320 -2.68 21.55 10.19
CA LYS A 320 -3.15 21.52 11.60
C LYS A 320 -4.62 21.15 11.72
N ARG A 321 -5.45 21.61 10.79
CA ARG A 321 -6.90 21.38 10.82
C ARG A 321 -7.31 20.02 10.27
N GLY A 322 -6.46 19.38 9.48
CA GLY A 322 -6.74 18.11 8.81
C GLY A 322 -5.84 16.96 9.27
N THR A 323 -5.68 16.79 10.58
CA THR A 323 -4.97 15.61 11.12
C THR A 323 -5.82 14.36 11.02
N VAL A 324 -5.20 13.22 10.73
CA VAL A 324 -5.90 11.93 10.56
C VAL A 324 -6.48 11.39 11.87
N ASP A 325 -7.56 10.61 11.76
CA ASP A 325 -8.28 10.01 12.90
C ASP A 325 -7.66 8.68 13.36
N MET A 326 -6.91 8.03 12.46
CA MET A 326 -6.27 6.75 12.69
C MET A 326 -4.93 6.68 11.96
N TYR A 327 -3.96 5.98 12.55
CA TYR A 327 -2.67 5.74 11.92
C TYR A 327 -2.65 4.34 11.32
N THR A 328 -2.57 4.26 9.99
CA THR A 328 -2.55 2.97 9.30
C THR A 328 -1.25 2.75 8.56
N PHE A 329 -0.87 1.48 8.44
CA PHE A 329 0.40 1.12 7.83
C PHE A 329 0.39 -0.29 7.24
N SER A 330 1.26 -0.51 6.27
CA SER A 330 1.69 -1.84 5.86
C SER A 330 2.85 -2.30 6.74
N TYR A 331 2.97 -3.61 6.97
CA TYR A 331 4.16 -4.19 7.59
C TYR A 331 4.50 -5.52 6.93
N TYR A 332 5.74 -5.66 6.49
CA TYR A 332 6.21 -6.89 5.86
C TYR A 332 7.54 -7.39 6.43
N MET A 333 8.40 -6.48 6.90
CA MET A 333 9.78 -6.77 7.27
C MET A 333 10.39 -5.68 8.16
N SER A 334 11.60 -5.94 8.64
CA SER A 334 12.48 -4.98 9.32
C SER A 334 13.85 -4.88 8.63
N ASN A 335 14.55 -3.77 8.88
CA ASN A 335 15.87 -3.46 8.34
C ASN A 335 16.89 -3.26 9.46
N ASN A 336 18.14 -3.64 9.17
CA ASN A 336 19.27 -3.41 10.05
C ASN A 336 20.10 -2.19 9.56
N VAL A 337 20.29 -1.19 10.43
CA VAL A 337 20.95 0.07 10.09
C VAL A 337 22.31 0.15 10.78
N THR A 338 23.39 0.18 10.01
CA THR A 338 24.75 0.31 10.54
C THR A 338 25.61 1.25 9.69
N THR A 339 26.57 1.88 10.35
CA THR A 339 27.64 2.70 9.77
C THR A 339 28.91 1.89 9.51
N HIS A 340 28.94 0.62 9.95
CA HIS A 340 30.09 -0.26 9.80
C HIS A 340 30.16 -0.82 8.38
N THR A 341 31.36 -0.88 7.81
CA THR A 341 31.60 -1.37 6.43
C THR A 341 31.96 -2.84 6.40
N GLY A 342 31.68 -3.53 5.28
CA GLY A 342 32.04 -4.95 5.10
C GLY A 342 31.09 -5.93 5.79
N VAL A 343 29.89 -5.46 6.13
CA VAL A 343 28.80 -6.29 6.63
C VAL A 343 28.13 -7.05 5.49
N GLU A 344 27.55 -8.20 5.78
CA GLU A 344 26.72 -8.93 4.82
C GLU A 344 25.48 -8.08 4.50
N GLU A 345 25.18 -7.88 3.22
CA GLU A 345 24.04 -7.09 2.76
C GLU A 345 22.93 -8.00 2.23
N VAL A 346 21.70 -7.52 2.35
CA VAL A 346 20.53 -8.11 1.70
C VAL A 346 20.20 -7.28 0.48
N ALA A 347 19.98 -7.97 -0.64
CA ALA A 347 19.43 -7.39 -1.86
C ALA A 347 18.18 -8.19 -2.24
N GLY A 348 17.02 -7.54 -2.21
CA GLY A 348 15.73 -8.14 -2.54
C GLY A 348 14.77 -7.12 -3.14
N ASN A 349 13.59 -7.58 -3.57
CA ASN A 349 12.55 -6.68 -4.08
C ASN A 349 12.10 -5.75 -2.95
N PHE A 350 12.27 -4.43 -3.05
CA PHE A 350 12.02 -3.50 -1.95
C PHE A 350 12.78 -3.80 -0.64
N SER A 351 13.90 -4.53 -0.66
CA SER A 351 14.72 -4.83 0.52
C SER A 351 16.19 -4.51 0.23
N THR A 352 16.77 -3.57 0.98
CA THR A 352 18.17 -3.17 0.87
C THR A 352 18.75 -2.86 2.25
N GLY A 353 20.03 -3.16 2.46
CA GLY A 353 20.77 -2.80 3.67
C GLY A 353 21.51 -3.97 4.31
N ALA A 354 22.01 -3.75 5.53
CA ALA A 354 22.74 -4.79 6.25
C ALA A 354 21.79 -5.95 6.61
N LYS A 355 22.30 -7.17 6.51
CA LYS A 355 21.59 -8.36 6.97
C LYS A 355 21.47 -8.34 8.48
N ASN A 356 20.31 -8.73 8.97
CA ASN A 356 20.12 -9.02 10.37
C ASN A 356 20.46 -10.50 10.59
N PRO A 357 21.55 -10.84 11.34
CA PRO A 357 21.99 -12.21 11.50
C PRO A 357 21.02 -13.08 12.33
N TYR A 358 20.01 -12.48 12.95
CA TYR A 358 19.00 -13.16 13.77
C TYR A 358 17.72 -13.50 13.02
N LEU A 359 17.56 -13.04 11.77
CA LEU A 359 16.33 -13.21 10.99
C LEU A 359 16.53 -14.13 9.78
N THR A 360 15.44 -14.76 9.36
CA THR A 360 15.35 -15.49 8.09
C THR A 360 14.76 -14.59 7.00
N TYR A 361 14.93 -14.97 5.73
CA TYR A 361 14.55 -14.15 4.58
C TYR A 361 13.74 -14.97 3.58
N SER A 362 12.73 -14.35 2.96
CA SER A 362 11.93 -14.96 1.89
C SER A 362 12.70 -15.07 0.57
N ASP A 363 12.15 -15.77 -0.41
CA ASP A 363 12.71 -15.88 -1.77
C ASP A 363 12.83 -14.52 -2.49
N TRP A 364 12.09 -13.50 -2.04
CA TRP A 364 12.19 -12.12 -2.54
C TRP A 364 13.05 -11.20 -1.63
N GLY A 365 13.72 -11.76 -0.63
CA GLY A 365 14.66 -11.07 0.25
C GLY A 365 14.02 -10.29 1.41
N TRP A 366 12.77 -10.59 1.78
CA TRP A 366 12.09 -9.92 2.89
C TRP A 366 12.39 -10.62 4.20
N ALA A 367 12.85 -9.85 5.20
CA ALA A 367 13.16 -10.38 6.52
C ALA A 367 11.85 -10.81 7.23
N HIS A 368 11.81 -12.05 7.71
CA HIS A 368 10.71 -12.56 8.51
C HIS A 368 10.87 -12.08 9.97
N ASP A 369 10.13 -11.05 10.35
CA ASP A 369 10.25 -10.44 11.68
C ASP A 369 8.89 -10.08 12.31
N PRO A 370 8.18 -11.06 12.90
CA PRO A 370 6.95 -10.80 13.62
C PRO A 370 7.17 -9.94 14.87
N VAL A 371 8.30 -10.07 15.57
CA VAL A 371 8.62 -9.26 16.76
C VAL A 371 8.81 -7.80 16.39
N GLY A 372 9.34 -7.53 15.19
CA GLY A 372 9.41 -6.17 14.65
C GLY A 372 8.06 -5.52 14.42
N LEU A 373 6.98 -6.28 14.18
CA LEU A 373 5.62 -5.74 14.11
C LEU A 373 5.15 -5.28 15.49
N GLN A 374 5.37 -6.09 16.52
CA GLN A 374 5.08 -5.71 17.90
C GLN A 374 5.84 -4.42 18.27
N TYR A 375 7.15 -4.39 18.02
CA TYR A 375 7.99 -3.21 18.27
C TYR A 375 7.48 -1.97 17.52
N TYR A 376 7.10 -2.12 16.25
CA TYR A 376 6.55 -1.01 15.46
C TYR A 376 5.24 -0.48 16.06
N LEU A 377 4.31 -1.38 16.40
CA LEU A 377 3.02 -1.03 16.99
C LEU A 377 3.18 -0.22 18.28
N GLU A 378 4.00 -0.72 19.22
CA GLU A 378 4.27 -0.05 20.49
C GLU A 378 4.91 1.32 20.26
N LYS A 379 5.95 1.39 19.41
CA LYS A 379 6.68 2.64 19.13
C LYS A 379 5.82 3.70 18.44
N ILE A 380 4.94 3.29 17.53
CA ILE A 380 4.06 4.21 16.81
C ILE A 380 2.89 4.65 17.68
N TYR A 381 2.32 3.74 18.47
CA TYR A 381 1.24 4.09 19.38
C TYR A 381 1.70 5.10 20.44
N ASP A 382 2.83 4.86 21.10
CA ASP A 382 3.41 5.80 22.08
C ASP A 382 3.72 7.18 21.48
N ARG A 383 3.94 7.26 20.16
CA ARG A 383 4.26 8.52 19.48
C ARG A 383 3.03 9.36 19.16
N TYR A 384 1.90 8.73 18.83
CA TYR A 384 0.74 9.42 18.27
C TYR A 384 -0.54 9.28 19.09
N GLU A 385 -0.66 8.22 19.89
CA GLU A 385 -1.80 7.97 20.80
C GLU A 385 -3.18 8.08 20.11
N ILE A 386 -3.23 7.65 18.84
CA ILE A 386 -4.45 7.48 18.05
C ILE A 386 -4.58 6.01 17.61
N PRO A 387 -5.81 5.53 17.31
CA PRO A 387 -6.02 4.14 16.92
C PRO A 387 -5.13 3.70 15.75
N LEU A 388 -4.54 2.51 15.87
CA LEU A 388 -3.72 1.91 14.83
C LEU A 388 -4.52 0.89 14.03
N MET A 389 -4.19 0.74 12.75
CA MET A 389 -4.67 -0.38 11.93
C MET A 389 -3.56 -0.90 11.02
N VAL A 390 -3.32 -2.21 11.07
CA VAL A 390 -2.44 -2.88 10.11
C VAL A 390 -3.26 -3.14 8.86
N VAL A 391 -3.02 -2.35 7.82
CA VAL A 391 -3.85 -2.40 6.60
C VAL A 391 -3.21 -3.22 5.47
N GLU A 392 -2.00 -3.72 5.70
CA GLU A 392 -1.28 -4.61 4.81
C GLU A 392 -0.28 -5.44 5.61
N ASN A 393 -0.34 -6.76 5.46
CA ASN A 393 0.67 -7.70 5.95
C ASN A 393 0.50 -9.01 5.19
N GLY A 394 1.60 -9.64 4.76
CA GLY A 394 1.51 -10.88 4.00
C GLY A 394 2.85 -11.41 3.53
N LEU A 395 2.83 -12.66 3.08
CA LEU A 395 4.00 -13.35 2.54
C LEU A 395 3.79 -13.67 1.06
N GLY A 396 4.59 -13.04 0.21
CA GLY A 396 4.66 -13.41 -1.20
C GLY A 396 5.57 -14.63 -1.37
N ALA A 397 4.99 -15.73 -1.84
CA ALA A 397 5.68 -17.01 -2.04
C ALA A 397 5.13 -17.74 -3.27
N PHE A 398 5.82 -18.78 -3.70
CA PHE A 398 5.33 -19.68 -4.74
C PHE A 398 4.30 -20.64 -4.16
N ASP A 399 3.20 -20.88 -4.90
CA ASP A 399 2.26 -21.96 -4.60
C ASP A 399 2.45 -23.11 -5.60
N THR A 400 2.23 -24.34 -5.13
CA THR A 400 2.09 -25.54 -5.97
C THR A 400 0.63 -25.97 -5.93
N VAL A 401 0.04 -26.22 -7.11
CA VAL A 401 -1.29 -26.84 -7.23
C VAL A 401 -1.07 -28.35 -7.36
N GLU A 402 -1.55 -29.11 -6.39
CA GLU A 402 -1.43 -30.57 -6.36
C GLU A 402 -2.32 -31.25 -7.41
N GLU A 403 -2.13 -32.55 -7.66
CA GLU A 403 -2.90 -33.30 -8.66
C GLU A 403 -4.42 -33.28 -8.42
N ASP A 404 -4.85 -33.15 -7.15
CA ASP A 404 -6.25 -33.05 -6.74
C ASP A 404 -6.79 -31.61 -6.74
N GLY A 405 -5.96 -30.63 -7.07
CA GLY A 405 -6.29 -29.20 -7.10
C GLY A 405 -6.12 -28.48 -5.75
N SER A 406 -5.69 -29.17 -4.69
CA SER A 406 -5.37 -28.55 -3.41
C SER A 406 -4.05 -27.76 -3.46
N ILE A 407 -3.90 -26.83 -2.51
CA ILE A 407 -2.71 -25.98 -2.37
C ILE A 407 -2.34 -25.94 -0.90
N HIS A 408 -1.25 -26.61 -0.55
CA HIS A 408 -0.74 -26.71 0.81
C HIS A 408 0.24 -25.56 1.08
N ASP A 409 -0.22 -24.51 1.75
CA ASP A 409 0.52 -23.27 2.00
C ASP A 409 0.84 -23.00 3.47
N ASP A 410 1.32 -24.03 4.17
CA ASP A 410 1.71 -23.97 5.58
C ASP A 410 2.69 -22.83 5.89
N TYR A 411 3.62 -22.52 4.97
CA TYR A 411 4.56 -21.40 5.12
C TYR A 411 3.86 -20.03 5.25
N ARG A 412 2.70 -19.86 4.61
CA ARG A 412 1.88 -18.65 4.68
C ARG A 412 1.08 -18.62 5.99
N ILE A 413 0.56 -19.76 6.41
CA ILE A 413 -0.08 -19.94 7.71
C ILE A 413 0.90 -19.59 8.83
N ASP A 414 2.11 -20.14 8.80
CA ASP A 414 3.16 -19.90 9.80
C ASP A 414 3.53 -18.42 9.89
N TYR A 415 3.64 -17.74 8.75
CA TYR A 415 3.87 -16.29 8.69
C TYR A 415 2.77 -15.50 9.40
N HIS A 416 1.51 -15.70 9.02
CA HIS A 416 0.39 -14.96 9.60
C HIS A 416 0.21 -15.29 11.08
N ARG A 417 0.36 -16.56 11.47
CA ARG A 417 0.27 -16.99 12.88
C ARG A 417 1.25 -16.22 13.75
N ALA A 418 2.51 -16.11 13.33
CA ALA A 418 3.53 -15.43 14.09
C ALA A 418 3.26 -13.92 14.24
N HIS A 419 2.84 -13.26 13.16
CA HIS A 419 2.52 -11.82 13.18
C HIS A 419 1.24 -11.52 13.97
N ILE A 420 0.22 -12.38 13.88
CA ILE A 420 -1.01 -12.25 14.69
C ILE A 420 -0.70 -12.39 16.18
N ASN A 421 0.16 -13.34 16.57
CA ASN A 421 0.58 -13.43 17.97
C ASN A 421 1.34 -12.18 18.43
N ALA A 422 2.22 -11.61 17.60
CA ALA A 422 2.92 -10.36 17.90
C ALA A 422 1.98 -9.15 18.04
N MET A 423 0.92 -9.07 17.24
CA MET A 423 -0.13 -8.06 17.43
C MET A 423 -0.88 -8.26 18.74
N ALA A 424 -1.17 -9.50 19.12
CA ALA A 424 -1.82 -9.81 20.40
C ALA A 424 -0.94 -9.39 21.59
N ASP A 425 0.38 -9.56 21.48
CA ASP A 425 1.35 -9.07 22.45
C ASP A 425 1.33 -7.53 22.57
N ALA A 426 1.33 -6.81 21.44
CA ALA A 426 1.25 -5.34 21.44
C ALA A 426 -0.07 -4.84 22.08
N ILE A 427 -1.20 -5.50 21.80
CA ILE A 427 -2.50 -5.17 22.41
C ILE A 427 -2.46 -5.40 23.93
N ASP A 428 -1.91 -6.53 24.39
CA ASP A 428 -1.78 -6.83 25.83
C ASP A 428 -0.88 -5.80 26.54
N ASN A 429 0.10 -5.23 25.81
CA ASN A 429 0.96 -4.13 26.28
C ASN A 429 0.30 -2.74 26.21
N GLY A 430 -0.91 -2.62 25.70
CA GLY A 430 -1.72 -1.40 25.76
C GLY A 430 -1.87 -0.63 24.43
N VAL A 431 -1.43 -1.20 23.30
CA VAL A 431 -1.65 -0.59 21.98
C VAL A 431 -3.12 -0.65 21.58
N ASP A 432 -3.70 0.49 21.18
CA ASP A 432 -5.04 0.55 20.59
C ASP A 432 -5.01 0.16 19.10
N LEU A 433 -4.88 -1.14 18.84
CA LEU A 433 -4.95 -1.72 17.50
C LEU A 433 -6.40 -2.14 17.21
N ILE A 434 -7.03 -1.52 16.21
CA ILE A 434 -8.46 -1.70 15.92
C ILE A 434 -8.75 -2.64 14.75
N GLY A 435 -7.75 -3.02 13.96
CA GLY A 435 -7.95 -3.92 12.83
C GLY A 435 -6.68 -4.43 12.15
N TYR A 436 -6.90 -5.46 11.33
CA TYR A 436 -5.89 -6.17 10.55
C TYR A 436 -6.46 -6.63 9.21
N THR A 437 -5.85 -6.20 8.10
CA THR A 437 -6.17 -6.68 6.76
C THR A 437 -4.94 -7.26 6.07
N THR A 438 -5.02 -8.53 5.68
CA THR A 438 -3.94 -9.22 4.95
C THR A 438 -3.82 -8.71 3.53
N TRP A 439 -2.60 -8.52 3.04
CA TRP A 439 -2.37 -8.05 1.67
C TRP A 439 -2.62 -9.15 0.65
N GLY A 440 -3.21 -8.78 -0.49
CA GLY A 440 -3.44 -9.70 -1.60
C GLY A 440 -4.22 -10.92 -1.13
N CYS A 441 -5.28 -10.71 -0.36
CA CYS A 441 -6.04 -11.77 0.31
C CYS A 441 -6.68 -12.79 -0.67
N ILE A 442 -6.85 -12.37 -1.92
CA ILE A 442 -6.98 -13.19 -3.11
C ILE A 442 -5.72 -12.95 -3.95
N ASP A 443 -5.24 -13.98 -4.66
CA ASP A 443 -4.10 -13.78 -5.56
C ASP A 443 -4.37 -12.63 -6.54
N ILE A 444 -3.39 -11.72 -6.67
CA ILE A 444 -3.44 -10.52 -7.49
C ILE A 444 -2.08 -10.30 -8.14
N VAL A 445 -2.03 -9.45 -9.17
CA VAL A 445 -0.76 -9.08 -9.81
C VAL A 445 0.11 -8.34 -8.81
N SER A 446 1.35 -8.80 -8.58
CA SER A 446 2.25 -8.17 -7.62
C SER A 446 2.66 -6.75 -8.05
N ALA A 447 2.82 -5.82 -7.11
CA ALA A 447 3.20 -4.44 -7.42
C ALA A 447 4.63 -4.35 -8.01
N GLY A 448 5.62 -4.83 -7.24
CA GLY A 448 7.06 -4.73 -7.55
C GLY A 448 7.45 -5.34 -8.89
N THR A 449 6.99 -6.57 -9.15
CA THR A 449 7.44 -7.36 -10.31
C THR A 449 6.34 -7.58 -11.35
N GLY A 450 5.07 -7.30 -11.06
CA GLY A 450 3.97 -7.57 -11.98
C GLY A 450 3.72 -9.07 -12.18
N GLU A 451 4.11 -9.88 -11.19
CA GLU A 451 4.04 -11.35 -11.23
C GLU A 451 2.76 -11.84 -10.55
N MET A 452 2.11 -12.84 -11.15
CA MET A 452 1.14 -13.72 -10.50
C MET A 452 1.82 -14.82 -9.69
N ARG A 453 3.01 -15.30 -10.12
CA ARG A 453 3.72 -16.38 -9.41
C ARG A 453 4.15 -16.02 -7.97
N LYS A 454 4.22 -14.72 -7.66
CA LYS A 454 4.42 -14.21 -6.30
C LYS A 454 3.05 -14.06 -5.60
N ARG A 455 2.56 -15.16 -5.03
CA ARG A 455 1.19 -15.28 -4.49
C ARG A 455 1.13 -14.94 -3.01
N TYR A 456 0.06 -14.24 -2.63
CA TYR A 456 -0.21 -13.82 -1.25
C TYR A 456 -1.52 -14.40 -0.70
N GLY A 457 -2.46 -14.78 -1.58
CA GLY A 457 -3.85 -14.95 -1.20
C GLY A 457 -4.12 -16.19 -0.39
N PHE A 458 -5.23 -16.14 0.32
CA PHE A 458 -5.93 -17.31 0.85
C PHE A 458 -6.76 -17.98 -0.26
N ILE A 459 -7.04 -17.25 -1.33
CA ILE A 459 -7.79 -17.70 -2.49
C ILE A 459 -6.84 -17.68 -3.68
N TYR A 460 -6.60 -18.85 -4.25
CA TYR A 460 -5.81 -19.00 -5.47
C TYR A 460 -6.59 -18.49 -6.68
N VAL A 461 -5.92 -17.81 -7.59
CA VAL A 461 -6.45 -17.47 -8.92
C VAL A 461 -5.65 -18.20 -9.98
N ASP A 462 -6.34 -18.98 -10.80
CA ASP A 462 -5.76 -19.72 -11.93
C ASP A 462 -5.35 -18.79 -13.06
N MET A 463 -4.18 -18.19 -12.90
CA MET A 463 -3.48 -17.38 -13.90
C MET A 463 -1.97 -17.45 -13.68
N ASP A 464 -1.22 -17.63 -14.76
CA ASP A 464 0.25 -17.51 -14.79
C ASP A 464 0.71 -16.09 -15.17
N ASP A 465 2.02 -15.86 -15.18
CA ASP A 465 2.56 -14.52 -15.51
C ASP A 465 2.46 -14.13 -16.98
N ALA A 466 2.12 -15.08 -17.86
CA ALA A 466 1.84 -14.81 -19.26
C ALA A 466 0.34 -14.50 -19.49
N GLY A 467 -0.47 -14.50 -18.42
CA GLY A 467 -1.91 -14.27 -18.47
C GLY A 467 -2.71 -15.50 -18.92
N ASN A 468 -2.11 -16.70 -18.91
CA ASN A 468 -2.84 -17.93 -19.23
C ASN A 468 -3.47 -18.51 -17.96
N GLY A 469 -4.70 -18.96 -18.09
CA GLY A 469 -5.44 -19.64 -17.01
C GLY A 469 -6.93 -19.37 -17.12
N SER A 470 -7.73 -20.08 -16.33
CA SER A 470 -9.19 -19.94 -16.32
C SER A 470 -9.69 -18.76 -15.47
N LEU A 471 -8.80 -18.10 -14.73
CA LEU A 471 -9.09 -17.14 -13.67
C LEU A 471 -9.92 -17.70 -12.51
N ASN A 472 -10.22 -19.01 -12.48
CA ASN A 472 -11.03 -19.60 -11.41
C ASN A 472 -10.42 -19.40 -10.03
N ARG A 473 -11.29 -19.24 -9.03
CA ARG A 473 -10.92 -19.05 -7.63
C ARG A 473 -11.01 -20.38 -6.89
N THR A 474 -9.94 -20.76 -6.20
CA THR A 474 -9.89 -21.96 -5.37
C THR A 474 -9.37 -21.62 -3.97
N PRO A 475 -10.10 -21.95 -2.88
CA PRO A 475 -9.58 -21.81 -1.52
C PRO A 475 -8.30 -22.63 -1.30
N LYS A 476 -7.26 -22.04 -0.70
CA LYS A 476 -6.05 -22.72 -0.22
C LYS A 476 -6.26 -23.27 1.18
N ASP A 477 -5.32 -24.02 1.74
CA ASP A 477 -5.41 -24.48 3.14
C ASP A 477 -5.49 -23.30 4.13
N SER A 478 -4.72 -22.26 3.87
CA SER A 478 -4.74 -21.00 4.62
C SER A 478 -6.11 -20.30 4.63
N PHE A 479 -7.00 -20.57 3.66
CA PHE A 479 -8.38 -20.08 3.67
C PHE A 479 -9.14 -20.59 4.89
N TYR A 480 -9.12 -21.90 5.09
CA TYR A 480 -9.83 -22.56 6.17
C TYR A 480 -9.18 -22.25 7.52
N TRP A 481 -7.84 -22.17 7.56
CA TRP A 481 -7.14 -21.73 8.76
C TRP A 481 -7.54 -20.32 9.17
N TYR A 482 -7.49 -19.33 8.27
CA TYR A 482 -7.81 -17.94 8.62
C TYR A 482 -9.29 -17.76 8.95
N LYS A 483 -10.19 -18.53 8.32
CA LYS A 483 -11.60 -18.60 8.72
C LYS A 483 -11.77 -18.98 10.20
N ASP A 484 -11.04 -19.99 10.66
CA ASP A 484 -11.08 -20.39 12.07
C ASP A 484 -10.43 -19.35 13.00
N VAL A 485 -9.36 -18.67 12.53
CA VAL A 485 -8.75 -17.54 13.26
C VAL A 485 -9.77 -16.43 13.48
N LEU A 486 -10.51 -16.05 12.43
CA LEU A 486 -11.56 -15.03 12.49
C LEU A 486 -12.72 -15.46 13.39
N ALA A 487 -13.18 -16.70 13.26
CA ALA A 487 -14.27 -17.25 14.09
C ALA A 487 -13.92 -17.29 15.58
N THR A 488 -12.63 -17.38 15.91
CA THR A 488 -12.12 -17.39 17.30
C THR A 488 -11.55 -16.03 17.73
N ASN A 489 -11.75 -14.98 16.93
CA ASN A 489 -11.21 -13.63 17.16
C ASN A 489 -9.70 -13.62 17.48
N GLY A 490 -8.91 -14.36 16.69
CA GLY A 490 -7.46 -14.47 16.82
C GLY A 490 -6.97 -15.58 17.75
N GLN A 491 -7.84 -16.17 18.59
CA GLN A 491 -7.42 -17.11 19.64
C GLN A 491 -6.77 -18.38 19.08
N LYS A 492 -7.24 -18.92 17.95
CA LYS A 492 -6.61 -20.06 17.28
C LYS A 492 -5.14 -19.81 16.96
N ALA A 493 -4.83 -18.65 16.36
CA ALA A 493 -3.45 -18.30 16.01
C ALA A 493 -2.56 -18.16 17.26
N ILE A 494 -3.08 -17.55 18.33
CA ILE A 494 -2.38 -17.41 19.61
C ILE A 494 -2.08 -18.78 20.23
N GLU A 495 -3.05 -19.69 20.24
CA GLU A 495 -2.88 -21.04 20.81
C GLU A 495 -1.88 -21.88 20.03
N GLU A 496 -1.95 -21.88 18.70
CA GLU A 496 -1.01 -22.59 17.84
C GLU A 496 0.42 -22.02 17.96
N ALA A 497 0.58 -20.70 18.10
CA ALA A 497 1.90 -20.08 18.28
C ALA A 497 2.58 -20.54 19.59
N ASN A 498 1.80 -20.73 20.66
CA ASN A 498 2.31 -21.17 21.96
C ASN A 498 2.63 -22.68 22.02
N GLN A 499 2.12 -23.49 21.09
CA GLN A 499 2.42 -24.93 21.04
C GLN A 499 3.75 -25.25 20.34
N ASN A 500 4.27 -24.30 19.55
CA ASN A 500 5.51 -24.44 18.80
C ASN A 500 6.74 -23.88 19.52
N HIS A 501 6.58 -23.42 20.76
CA HIS A 501 7.63 -23.02 21.71
C HIS A 501 7.74 -24.05 22.84
#